data_AF-A0A420XPF8-F1
#
_entry.id   AF-A0A420XPF8-F1
#
_cell.length_a   1.000
_cell.length_b   1.000
_cell.length_c   1.000
_cell.angle_alpha   90.00
_cell.angle_beta   90.00
_cell.angle_gamma   90.00
#
_symmetry.space_group_name_H-M   'P 1'
#
loop_
_entity.id
_entity.type
_entity.pdbx_description
1 polymer ?
#
loop_
_entity_poly.entity_id
_entity_poly.type
_entity_poly.pdbx_seq_one_letter_code
_entity_poly.pdbx_strand_id
1 'polypeptide(L)'
;MLHPMLKSVSAVAADSRVLLYVRPYERVTLADPDGSTTALLSLLAEGSRTLDELATAVQERGFAVTRDDVAEGVAGLAELGVLQEPTDWASLPVDEQQRHESNLRYYELFATPTMSAVDVHRRIRGARVLLLGAGGAGSGILQALVGAGVGFVRLVDVDVVETKNLARQFCYGSREIGRSKVAAAADWVGGYSTGTLVEPLHERIEGADRVAELAADVDVVVCAIDTPSDVQLTVNQACMRLRIPLVTGGLQQSTLYYWSVQPGVSPCRQCLELHRRDELAGSEAVLAQPPLLLASTVNRATGAVVQLLAGQMALEVMRYLGRHDEPVAAATYQWVALADGMSTGRDPWTRHAECGLCAAALDARAGRELVGAAG
;
A
#
# COMPACT_ATOMS: atom_id res chain seq x y z
N MET A 1 -6.17 -13.33 25.64
CA MET A 1 -6.11 -12.25 26.65
C MET A 1 -5.23 -11.16 26.07
N LEU A 2 -5.66 -9.91 26.18
CA LEU A 2 -4.92 -8.73 25.72
C LEU A 2 -3.78 -8.45 26.69
N HIS A 3 -2.56 -8.26 26.20
CA HIS A 3 -1.41 -7.82 26.99
C HIS A 3 -0.86 -6.52 26.37
N PRO A 4 -1.52 -5.37 26.60
CA PRO A 4 -1.17 -4.12 25.95
C PRO A 4 0.24 -3.64 26.33
N MET A 5 0.90 -2.99 25.38
CA MET A 5 2.19 -2.33 25.52
C MET A 5 2.15 -0.99 24.78
N LEU A 6 2.84 0.02 25.32
CA LEU A 6 2.94 1.33 24.69
C LEU A 6 3.87 1.26 23.48
N LYS A 7 3.45 1.83 22.33
CA LYS A 7 4.33 2.07 21.18
C LYS A 7 5.46 3.04 21.57
N SER A 8 6.48 3.16 20.74
CA SER A 8 7.55 4.15 20.92
C SER A 8 7.04 5.59 20.68
N VAL A 9 6.29 6.12 21.64
CA VAL A 9 5.71 7.47 21.63
C VAL A 9 6.33 8.32 22.73
N SER A 10 6.32 9.64 22.54
CA SER A 10 6.78 10.59 23.56
C SER A 10 5.63 11.04 24.44
N ALA A 11 5.85 11.09 25.74
CA ALA A 11 4.90 11.65 26.70
C ALA A 11 5.62 12.60 27.66
N VAL A 12 4.95 13.70 28.03
CA VAL A 12 5.44 14.67 29.03
C VAL A 12 4.32 14.91 30.04
N ALA A 13 4.60 14.67 31.32
CA ALA A 13 3.66 14.93 32.40
C ALA A 13 3.99 16.27 33.09
N ALA A 14 2.96 17.10 33.31
CA ALA A 14 3.07 18.35 34.06
C ALA A 14 1.68 18.78 34.58
N ASP A 15 1.63 19.37 35.78
CA ASP A 15 0.44 20.03 36.35
C ASP A 15 -0.87 19.25 36.17
N SER A 16 -0.92 18.01 36.69
CA SER A 16 -2.11 17.15 36.65
C SER A 16 -2.58 16.78 35.23
N ARG A 17 -1.67 16.78 34.26
CA ARG A 17 -1.93 16.44 32.86
C ARG A 17 -0.77 15.67 32.26
N VAL A 18 -1.08 14.89 31.24
CA VAL A 18 -0.09 14.25 30.37
C VAL A 18 -0.29 14.73 28.94
N LEU A 19 0.78 15.24 28.34
CA LEU A 19 0.87 15.52 26.90
C LEU A 19 1.45 14.29 26.20
N LEU A 20 0.60 13.60 25.44
CA LEU A 20 0.98 12.44 24.66
C LEU A 20 1.14 12.81 23.19
N TYR A 21 2.31 12.55 22.62
CA TYR A 21 2.60 12.78 21.20
C TYR A 21 2.25 11.53 20.41
N VAL A 22 1.03 11.50 19.89
CA VAL A 22 0.50 10.38 19.08
C VAL A 22 1.17 10.36 17.70
N ARG A 23 1.50 11.54 17.16
CA ARG A 23 2.32 11.73 15.95
C ARG A 23 3.23 12.94 16.12
N PRO A 24 4.27 13.15 15.26
CA PRO A 24 5.21 14.26 15.43
C PRO A 24 4.58 15.66 15.59
N TYR A 25 3.41 15.88 14.99
CA TYR A 25 2.67 17.15 15.05
C TYR A 25 1.28 17.03 15.69
N GLU A 26 0.93 15.86 16.20
CA GLU A 26 -0.38 15.57 16.80
C GLU A 26 -0.19 15.19 18.26
N ARG A 27 -0.78 15.99 19.16
CA ARG A 27 -0.69 15.78 20.60
C ARG A 27 -2.08 15.72 21.22
N VAL A 28 -2.24 14.82 22.18
CA VAL A 28 -3.45 14.69 22.99
C VAL A 28 -3.08 15.07 24.42
N THR A 29 -3.97 15.82 25.07
CA THR A 29 -3.84 16.13 26.50
C THR A 29 -4.75 15.21 27.28
N LEU A 30 -4.17 14.38 28.13
CA LEU A 30 -4.90 13.51 29.06
C LEU A 30 -4.96 14.20 30.43
N ALA A 31 -6.12 14.14 31.07
CA ALA A 31 -6.25 14.56 32.46
C ALA A 31 -5.58 13.53 33.36
N ASP A 32 -4.79 14.00 34.31
CA ASP A 32 -4.08 13.14 35.27
C ASP A 32 -4.07 13.79 36.66
N PRO A 33 -5.24 14.05 37.25
CA PRO A 33 -5.37 14.81 38.50
C PRO A 33 -4.64 14.15 39.67
N ASP A 34 -4.57 12.83 39.67
CA ASP A 34 -4.02 12.02 40.75
C ASP A 34 -2.68 11.37 40.39
N GLY A 35 -2.23 11.41 39.13
CA GLY A 35 -0.98 10.79 38.67
C GLY A 35 -1.13 9.33 38.19
N SER A 36 -2.35 8.78 38.24
CA SER A 36 -2.63 7.39 37.86
C SER A 36 -2.40 7.13 36.37
N THR A 37 -2.65 8.11 35.50
CA THR A 37 -2.45 7.99 34.04
C THR A 37 -0.96 7.94 33.73
N THR A 38 -0.15 8.79 34.38
CA THR A 38 1.31 8.74 34.24
C THR A 38 1.87 7.38 34.69
N ALA A 39 1.36 6.85 35.80
CA ALA A 39 1.76 5.54 36.31
C ALA A 39 1.41 4.41 35.32
N LEU A 40 0.19 4.42 34.77
CA LEU A 40 -0.25 3.46 33.76
C LEU A 40 0.60 3.51 32.49
N LEU A 41 0.87 4.71 31.96
CA LEU A 41 1.71 4.89 30.77
C LEU A 41 3.14 4.39 30.98
N SER A 42 3.74 4.66 32.15
CA SER A 42 5.06 4.14 32.52
C SER A 42 5.08 2.62 32.54
N LEU A 43 4.07 1.98 33.14
CA LEU A 43 3.96 0.52 33.18
C LEU A 43 3.84 -0.05 31.77
N LEU A 44 2.95 0.50 30.94
CA LEU A 44 2.77 0.06 29.54
C LEU A 44 4.04 0.23 28.71
N ALA A 45 4.91 1.18 29.02
CA ALA A 45 6.20 1.38 28.36
C ALA A 45 7.30 0.42 28.84
N GLU A 46 7.25 -0.04 30.09
CA GLU A 46 8.22 -1.00 30.65
C GLU A 46 8.05 -2.42 30.08
N GLY A 47 6.83 -2.76 29.67
CA GLY A 47 6.53 -4.06 29.12
C GLY A 47 5.05 -4.41 29.21
N SER A 48 4.73 -5.52 28.57
CA SER A 48 3.38 -6.03 28.45
C SER A 48 2.92 -6.79 29.70
N ARG A 49 1.68 -6.54 30.11
CA ARG A 49 1.03 -7.06 31.32
C ARG A 49 -0.45 -7.26 31.04
N THR A 50 -1.11 -8.19 31.74
CA THR A 50 -2.57 -8.31 31.72
C THR A 50 -3.23 -7.12 32.42
N LEU A 51 -4.54 -6.91 32.19
CA LEU A 51 -5.29 -5.83 32.87
C LEU A 51 -5.26 -5.98 34.40
N ASP A 52 -5.32 -7.21 34.90
CA ASP A 52 -5.28 -7.52 36.33
C ASP A 52 -3.90 -7.21 36.95
N GLU A 53 -2.82 -7.55 36.23
CA GLU A 53 -1.45 -7.21 36.63
C GLU A 53 -1.20 -5.70 36.56
N LEU A 54 -1.73 -5.00 35.55
CA LEU A 54 -1.64 -3.54 35.45
C LEU A 54 -2.35 -2.87 36.62
N ALA A 55 -3.58 -3.28 36.94
CA ALA A 55 -4.32 -2.74 38.08
C ALA A 55 -3.56 -2.94 39.40
N THR A 56 -3.03 -4.14 39.62
CA THR A 56 -2.19 -4.44 40.79
C THR A 56 -0.95 -3.54 40.84
N ALA A 57 -0.23 -3.40 39.72
CA ALA A 57 1.00 -2.61 39.66
C ALA A 57 0.75 -1.09 39.83
N VAL A 58 -0.39 -0.57 39.35
CA VAL A 58 -0.78 0.83 39.57
C VAL A 58 -1.14 1.04 41.05
N GLN A 59 -1.84 0.08 41.69
CA GLN A 59 -2.13 0.11 43.12
C GLN A 59 -0.87 0.05 43.99
N GLU A 60 0.12 -0.78 43.62
CA GLU A 60 1.42 -0.86 44.29
C GLU A 60 2.20 0.45 44.22
N ARG A 61 1.95 1.28 43.19
CA ARG A 61 2.49 2.64 43.09
C ARG A 61 1.71 3.68 43.92
N GLY A 62 0.68 3.26 44.66
CA GLY A 62 -0.06 4.09 45.61
C GLY A 62 -1.32 4.75 45.05
N PHE A 63 -1.77 4.39 43.85
CA PHE A 63 -2.96 4.96 43.22
C PHE A 63 -4.18 4.06 43.42
N ALA A 64 -5.30 4.64 43.82
CA ALA A 64 -6.55 3.92 44.01
C ALA A 64 -7.28 3.75 42.67
N VAL A 65 -6.95 2.70 41.92
CA VAL A 65 -7.61 2.33 40.67
C VAL A 65 -8.24 0.95 40.75
N THR A 66 -9.34 0.73 40.06
CA THR A 66 -9.94 -0.59 39.85
C THR A 66 -9.45 -1.20 38.53
N ARG A 67 -9.72 -2.50 38.34
CA ARG A 67 -9.48 -3.18 37.06
C ARG A 67 -10.26 -2.52 35.91
N ASP A 68 -11.47 -2.05 36.18
CA ASP A 68 -12.34 -1.44 35.17
C ASP A 68 -11.81 -0.05 34.78
N ASP A 69 -11.29 0.73 35.74
CA ASP A 69 -10.63 2.02 35.46
C ASP A 69 -9.41 1.84 34.54
N VAL A 70 -8.59 0.81 34.81
CA VAL A 70 -7.45 0.47 33.95
C VAL A 70 -7.91 -0.01 32.57
N ALA A 71 -8.98 -0.81 32.51
CA ALA A 71 -9.53 -1.28 31.23
C ALA A 71 -10.04 -0.11 30.37
N GLU A 72 -10.72 0.86 30.98
CA GLU A 72 -11.18 2.08 30.30
C GLU A 72 -10.00 2.93 29.81
N GLY A 73 -8.98 3.14 30.65
CA GLY A 73 -7.76 3.85 30.26
C GLY A 73 -7.02 3.17 29.11
N VAL A 74 -6.88 1.84 29.15
CA VAL A 74 -6.29 1.05 28.06
C VAL A 74 -7.13 1.15 26.79
N ALA A 75 -8.46 1.11 26.88
CA ALA A 75 -9.34 1.26 25.71
C ALA A 75 -9.17 2.64 25.07
N GLY A 76 -9.16 3.72 25.86
CA GLY A 76 -8.93 5.08 25.35
C GLY A 76 -7.56 5.24 24.68
N LEU A 77 -6.50 4.67 25.26
CA LEU A 77 -5.17 4.67 24.64
C LEU A 77 -5.12 3.81 23.36
N ALA A 78 -5.88 2.72 23.29
CA ALA A 78 -6.00 1.91 22.08
C ALA A 78 -6.69 2.69 20.95
N GLU A 79 -7.73 3.48 21.24
CA GLU A 79 -8.40 4.35 20.27
C GLU A 79 -7.46 5.45 19.72
N LEU A 80 -6.52 5.94 20.55
CA LEU A 80 -5.46 6.83 20.10
C LEU A 80 -4.40 6.14 19.23
N GLY A 81 -4.46 4.80 19.09
CA GLY A 81 -3.53 4.02 18.27
C GLY A 81 -2.12 3.91 18.84
N VAL A 82 -1.93 4.27 20.12
CA VAL A 82 -0.60 4.27 20.79
C VAL A 82 -0.28 2.96 21.50
N LEU A 83 -1.18 1.98 21.48
CA LEU A 83 -0.97 0.66 22.06
C LEU A 83 -0.74 -0.41 20.97
N GLN A 84 0.03 -1.43 21.34
CA GLN A 84 0.27 -2.65 20.57
C GLN A 84 0.31 -3.87 21.52
N GLU A 85 0.23 -5.08 20.98
CA GLU A 85 0.71 -6.27 21.69
C GLU A 85 2.25 -6.36 21.57
N PRO A 86 2.93 -7.11 22.44
CA PRO A 86 4.31 -7.53 22.20
C PRO A 86 4.43 -8.15 20.83
N THR A 87 5.20 -7.51 19.96
CA THR A 87 5.57 -8.14 18.70
C THR A 87 6.65 -9.17 19.02
N ASP A 88 6.34 -10.46 18.92
CA ASP A 88 7.35 -11.51 19.07
C ASP A 88 8.20 -11.60 17.80
N TRP A 89 9.16 -10.69 17.67
CA TRP A 89 10.14 -10.72 16.58
C TRP A 89 10.95 -12.02 16.59
N ALA A 90 11.15 -12.64 17.76
CA ALA A 90 11.88 -13.89 17.90
C ALA A 90 11.18 -15.08 17.24
N SER A 91 9.89 -14.94 16.90
CA SER A 91 9.16 -15.91 16.08
C SER A 91 9.54 -15.90 14.60
N LEU A 92 10.38 -14.96 14.14
CA LEU A 92 10.98 -14.93 12.80
C LEU A 92 12.44 -15.44 12.86
N PRO A 93 12.96 -16.07 11.78
CA PRO A 93 14.39 -16.31 11.59
C PRO A 93 15.24 -15.05 11.80
N VAL A 94 16.44 -15.20 12.37
CA VAL A 94 17.32 -14.07 12.74
C VAL A 94 17.73 -13.23 11.52
N ASP A 95 18.02 -13.86 10.38
CA ASP A 95 18.36 -13.20 9.13
C ASP A 95 17.18 -12.37 8.58
N GLU A 96 15.95 -12.88 8.74
CA GLU A 96 14.73 -12.17 8.37
C GLU A 96 14.48 -10.97 9.27
N GLN A 97 14.68 -11.11 10.58
CA GLN A 97 14.59 -10.00 11.53
C GLN A 97 15.56 -8.88 11.17
N GLN A 98 16.83 -9.22 10.91
CA GLN A 98 17.86 -8.23 10.57
C GLN A 98 17.60 -7.55 9.22
N ARG A 99 17.22 -8.33 8.20
CA ARG A 99 16.95 -7.80 6.86
C ARG A 99 15.74 -6.86 6.85
N HIS A 100 14.72 -7.16 7.63
CA HIS A 100 13.44 -6.46 7.62
C HIS A 100 13.17 -5.62 8.86
N GLU A 101 14.19 -5.32 9.68
CA GLU A 101 14.04 -4.54 10.91
C GLU A 101 13.29 -3.21 10.67
N SER A 102 13.66 -2.46 9.63
CA SER A 102 13.00 -1.18 9.32
C SER A 102 11.54 -1.38 8.88
N ASN A 103 11.22 -2.48 8.18
CA ASN A 103 9.85 -2.80 7.78
C ASN A 103 9.02 -3.18 9.01
N LEU A 104 9.55 -4.00 9.90
CA LEU A 104 8.88 -4.40 11.14
C LEU A 104 8.55 -3.17 12.00
N ARG A 105 9.51 -2.26 12.19
CA ARG A 105 9.29 -0.98 12.89
C ARG A 105 8.23 -0.11 12.20
N TYR A 106 8.20 -0.09 10.88
CA TYR A 106 7.16 0.62 10.14
C TYR A 106 5.78 0.00 10.37
N TYR A 107 5.66 -1.34 10.34
CA TYR A 107 4.39 -2.02 10.60
C TYR A 107 3.91 -1.86 12.04
N GLU A 108 4.81 -1.66 13.02
CA GLU A 108 4.43 -1.34 14.41
C GLU A 108 3.58 -0.07 14.53
N LEU A 109 3.75 0.90 13.62
CA LEU A 109 2.88 2.08 13.56
C LEU A 109 1.40 1.69 13.40
N PHE A 110 1.14 0.61 12.67
CA PHE A 110 -0.18 0.10 12.35
C PHE A 110 -0.59 -1.14 13.16
N ALA A 111 0.28 -1.62 14.05
CA ALA A 111 -0.03 -2.76 14.89
C ALA A 111 -1.24 -2.45 15.78
N THR A 112 -2.11 -3.45 15.91
CA THR A 112 -3.29 -3.43 16.77
C THR A 112 -3.24 -4.63 17.72
N PRO A 113 -4.07 -4.65 18.77
CA PRO A 113 -4.33 -5.85 19.56
C PRO A 113 -4.51 -7.18 18.82
N THR A 114 -4.97 -7.13 17.58
CA THR A 114 -5.34 -8.34 16.80
C THR A 114 -4.41 -8.58 15.61
N MET A 115 -3.43 -7.71 15.39
CA MET A 115 -2.52 -7.78 14.26
C MET A 115 -1.18 -7.13 14.63
N SER A 116 -0.15 -7.95 14.77
CA SER A 116 1.21 -7.51 15.06
C SER A 116 1.97 -7.14 13.79
N ALA A 117 3.09 -6.44 13.94
CA ALA A 117 4.01 -6.17 12.83
C ALA A 117 4.54 -7.44 12.15
N VAL A 118 4.74 -8.52 12.92
CA VAL A 118 5.16 -9.82 12.39
C VAL A 118 4.04 -10.46 11.56
N ASP A 119 2.77 -10.28 11.93
CA ASP A 119 1.65 -10.79 11.12
C ASP A 119 1.56 -10.07 9.78
N VAL A 120 1.74 -8.76 9.77
CA VAL A 120 1.81 -7.95 8.54
C VAL A 120 2.95 -8.42 7.65
N HIS A 121 4.14 -8.60 8.24
CA HIS A 121 5.32 -9.09 7.53
C HIS A 121 5.11 -10.49 6.94
N ARG A 122 4.54 -11.43 7.70
CA ARG A 122 4.21 -12.78 7.23
C ARG A 122 3.21 -12.76 6.07
N ARG A 123 2.20 -11.89 6.13
CA ARG A 123 1.24 -11.71 5.02
C ARG A 123 1.93 -11.23 3.76
N ILE A 124 2.77 -10.20 3.86
CA ILE A 124 3.52 -9.66 2.72
C ILE A 124 4.48 -10.71 2.17
N ARG A 125 5.19 -11.44 3.04
CA ARG A 125 6.11 -12.51 2.62
C ARG A 125 5.40 -13.68 1.96
N GLY A 126 4.20 -14.03 2.41
CA GLY A 126 3.37 -15.07 1.77
C GLY A 126 2.70 -14.65 0.47
N ALA A 127 2.73 -13.35 0.13
CA ALA A 127 1.97 -12.81 -0.98
C ALA A 127 2.61 -13.02 -2.36
N ARG A 128 1.74 -13.01 -3.36
CA ARG A 128 2.06 -13.14 -4.78
C ARG A 128 1.57 -11.90 -5.53
N VAL A 129 2.45 -11.24 -6.28
CA VAL A 129 2.13 -10.04 -7.06
C VAL A 129 2.29 -10.29 -8.55
N LEU A 130 1.31 -9.89 -9.36
CA LEU A 130 1.49 -9.75 -10.80
C LEU A 130 1.89 -8.31 -11.11
N LEU A 131 3.11 -8.10 -11.58
CA LEU A 131 3.63 -6.80 -12.00
C LEU A 131 3.71 -6.75 -13.53
N LEU A 132 2.80 -5.96 -14.12
CA LEU A 132 2.73 -5.73 -15.56
C LEU A 132 3.55 -4.47 -15.90
N GLY A 133 4.64 -4.65 -16.62
CA GLY A 133 5.62 -3.63 -16.98
C GLY A 133 6.83 -3.62 -16.06
N ALA A 134 8.02 -3.76 -16.64
CA ALA A 134 9.34 -3.64 -16.03
C ALA A 134 10.04 -2.32 -16.42
N GLY A 135 9.25 -1.32 -16.89
CA GLY A 135 9.73 0.00 -17.26
C GLY A 135 10.15 0.88 -16.08
N GLY A 136 10.00 2.20 -16.22
CA GLY A 136 10.38 3.17 -15.17
C GLY A 136 9.73 2.84 -13.82
N ALA A 137 8.41 3.03 -13.75
CA ALA A 137 7.65 2.76 -12.53
C ALA A 137 7.76 1.29 -12.11
N GLY A 138 7.59 0.36 -13.06
CA GLY A 138 7.67 -1.08 -12.80
C GLY A 138 8.97 -1.51 -12.12
N SER A 139 10.12 -1.06 -12.61
CA SER A 139 11.41 -1.38 -11.98
C SER A 139 11.52 -0.82 -10.56
N GLY A 140 11.06 0.41 -10.31
CA GLY A 140 11.07 0.98 -8.95
C GLY A 140 10.10 0.24 -8.01
N ILE A 141 8.94 -0.16 -8.51
CA ILE A 141 7.96 -0.93 -7.73
C ILE A 141 8.55 -2.30 -7.39
N LEU A 142 9.20 -2.98 -8.34
CA LEU A 142 9.87 -4.25 -8.09
C LEU A 142 10.91 -4.11 -6.96
N GLN A 143 11.72 -3.05 -6.95
CA GLN A 143 12.67 -2.79 -5.86
C GLN A 143 11.96 -2.67 -4.51
N ALA A 144 10.89 -1.88 -4.45
CA ALA A 144 10.14 -1.66 -3.23
C ALA A 144 9.47 -2.95 -2.73
N LEU A 145 8.88 -3.76 -3.62
CA LEU A 145 8.25 -5.04 -3.25
C LEU A 145 9.29 -6.05 -2.73
N VAL A 146 10.45 -6.16 -3.38
CA VAL A 146 11.55 -7.03 -2.95
C VAL A 146 12.13 -6.55 -1.60
N GLY A 147 12.28 -5.24 -1.41
CA GLY A 147 12.71 -4.65 -0.14
C GLY A 147 11.69 -4.85 0.99
N ALA A 148 10.40 -4.79 0.68
CA ALA A 148 9.31 -5.09 1.61
C ALA A 148 9.26 -6.56 2.03
N GLY A 149 9.91 -7.46 1.26
CA GLY A 149 9.96 -8.89 1.53
C GLY A 149 8.84 -9.69 0.87
N VAL A 150 8.21 -9.17 -0.19
CA VAL A 150 7.21 -9.93 -0.98
C VAL A 150 7.84 -11.24 -1.47
N GLY A 151 7.19 -12.37 -1.21
CA GLY A 151 7.75 -13.68 -1.51
C GLY A 151 7.79 -14.03 -3.00
N PHE A 152 6.83 -13.51 -3.78
CA PHE A 152 6.72 -13.85 -5.19
C PHE A 152 6.25 -12.67 -6.06
N VAL A 153 6.94 -12.46 -7.18
CA VAL A 153 6.53 -11.50 -8.22
C VAL A 153 6.54 -12.17 -9.59
N ARG A 154 5.38 -12.26 -10.24
CA ARG A 154 5.29 -12.54 -11.67
C ARG A 154 5.47 -11.25 -12.43
N LEU A 155 6.55 -11.15 -13.21
CA LEU A 155 6.96 -9.93 -13.89
C LEU A 155 6.76 -10.08 -15.40
N VAL A 156 5.95 -9.22 -16.01
CA VAL A 156 5.62 -9.29 -17.44
C VAL A 156 6.08 -8.02 -18.14
N ASP A 157 6.90 -8.13 -19.18
CA ASP A 157 7.28 -7.02 -20.05
C ASP A 157 7.78 -7.61 -21.39
N VAL A 158 7.50 -6.93 -22.50
CA VAL A 158 7.89 -7.39 -23.85
C VAL A 158 9.21 -6.77 -24.34
N ASP A 159 9.70 -5.74 -23.68
CA ASP A 159 10.84 -4.96 -24.15
C ASP A 159 12.18 -5.57 -23.74
N VAL A 160 13.23 -5.09 -24.42
CA VAL A 160 14.63 -5.30 -24.07
C VAL A 160 15.23 -4.05 -23.42
N VAL A 161 16.35 -4.20 -22.72
CA VAL A 161 17.08 -3.10 -22.10
C VAL A 161 17.76 -2.25 -23.17
N GLU A 162 17.52 -0.95 -23.14
CA GLU A 162 18.15 0.07 -24.00
C GLU A 162 18.91 1.10 -23.17
N THR A 163 19.92 1.76 -23.73
CA THR A 163 20.70 2.81 -23.04
C THR A 163 19.82 3.90 -22.43
N LYS A 164 18.76 4.33 -23.13
CA LYS A 164 17.81 5.36 -22.66
C LYS A 164 17.04 4.96 -21.41
N ASN A 165 17.00 3.67 -21.08
CA ASN A 165 16.31 3.16 -19.90
C ASN A 165 17.09 3.46 -18.62
N LEU A 166 18.42 3.46 -18.69
CA LEU A 166 19.31 3.58 -17.52
C LEU A 166 19.18 4.92 -16.78
N ALA A 167 18.55 5.92 -17.39
CA ALA A 167 18.24 7.20 -16.73
C ALA A 167 17.16 7.07 -15.63
N ARG A 168 16.36 5.99 -15.62
CA ARG A 168 15.21 5.85 -14.71
C ARG A 168 14.80 4.42 -14.36
N GLN A 169 15.46 3.40 -14.90
CA GLN A 169 15.13 1.98 -14.69
C GLN A 169 16.30 1.31 -13.98
N PHE A 170 16.10 0.92 -12.72
CA PHE A 170 17.21 0.62 -11.79
C PHE A 170 17.34 -0.87 -11.45
N CYS A 171 16.56 -1.75 -12.09
CA CYS A 171 16.64 -3.22 -11.91
C CYS A 171 17.61 -3.92 -12.88
N TYR A 172 18.44 -3.17 -13.61
CA TYR A 172 19.47 -3.69 -14.51
C TYR A 172 20.44 -2.57 -14.87
N GLY A 173 21.62 -2.93 -15.38
CA GLY A 173 22.70 -2.01 -15.70
C GLY A 173 23.07 -2.00 -17.19
N SER A 174 24.22 -1.39 -17.48
CA SER A 174 24.75 -1.25 -18.84
C SER A 174 25.17 -2.58 -19.47
N ARG A 175 25.45 -3.61 -18.66
CA ARG A 175 25.84 -4.94 -19.15
C ARG A 175 24.66 -5.73 -19.70
N GLU A 176 23.44 -5.31 -19.36
CA GLU A 176 22.20 -5.99 -19.74
C GLU A 176 21.58 -5.42 -21.01
N ILE A 177 22.18 -4.40 -21.64
CA ILE A 177 21.69 -3.81 -22.89
C ILE A 177 21.48 -4.91 -23.96
N GLY A 178 20.28 -4.93 -24.56
CA GLY A 178 19.85 -5.93 -25.53
C GLY A 178 19.23 -7.19 -24.93
N ARG A 179 19.34 -7.43 -23.62
CA ARG A 179 18.64 -8.53 -22.94
C ARG A 179 17.19 -8.15 -22.66
N SER A 180 16.34 -9.17 -22.53
CA SER A 180 14.97 -9.00 -22.02
C SER A 180 14.97 -8.28 -20.67
N LYS A 181 14.12 -7.26 -20.50
CA LYS A 181 14.01 -6.52 -19.23
C LYS A 181 13.62 -7.43 -18.07
N VAL A 182 12.66 -8.33 -18.30
CA VAL A 182 12.18 -9.22 -17.23
C VAL A 182 13.26 -10.21 -16.78
N ALA A 183 14.05 -10.74 -17.71
CA ALA A 183 15.15 -11.64 -17.38
C ALA A 183 16.26 -10.89 -16.62
N ALA A 184 16.63 -9.70 -17.09
CA ALA A 184 17.63 -8.87 -16.43
C ALA A 184 17.19 -8.44 -15.01
N ALA A 185 15.91 -8.09 -14.84
CA ALA A 185 15.35 -7.76 -13.54
C ALA A 185 15.28 -8.98 -12.59
N ALA A 186 14.96 -10.16 -13.11
CA ALA A 186 14.98 -11.40 -12.32
C ALA A 186 16.40 -11.75 -11.83
N ASP A 187 17.41 -11.61 -12.69
CA ASP A 187 18.82 -11.78 -12.30
C ASP A 187 19.23 -10.77 -11.20
N TRP A 188 18.81 -9.50 -11.34
CA TRP A 188 19.05 -8.48 -10.33
C TRP A 188 18.40 -8.86 -8.98
N VAL A 189 17.15 -9.32 -8.99
CA VAL A 189 16.49 -9.77 -7.75
C VAL A 189 17.22 -10.96 -7.14
N GLY A 190 17.63 -11.95 -7.95
CA GLY A 190 18.38 -13.11 -7.46
C GLY A 190 19.72 -12.74 -6.81
N GLY A 191 20.35 -11.65 -7.25
CA GLY A 191 21.54 -11.08 -6.61
C GLY A 191 21.26 -10.22 -5.36
N TYR A 192 20.04 -9.71 -5.21
CA TYR A 192 19.66 -8.76 -4.15
C TYR A 192 18.88 -9.42 -2.98
N SER A 193 18.04 -10.41 -3.26
CA SER A 193 17.16 -11.07 -2.30
C SER A 193 17.15 -12.58 -2.48
N THR A 194 17.30 -13.31 -1.39
CA THR A 194 17.07 -14.75 -1.31
C THR A 194 15.63 -15.09 -0.91
N GLY A 195 14.83 -14.09 -0.53
CA GLY A 195 13.46 -14.26 -0.03
C GLY A 195 12.37 -14.01 -1.07
N THR A 196 12.70 -13.45 -2.24
CA THR A 196 11.75 -13.12 -3.30
C THR A 196 12.05 -13.92 -4.56
N LEU A 197 11.07 -14.69 -5.04
CA LEU A 197 11.13 -15.36 -6.33
C LEU A 197 10.49 -14.47 -7.40
N VAL A 198 11.21 -14.24 -8.51
CA VAL A 198 10.67 -13.58 -9.69
C VAL A 198 10.41 -14.61 -10.78
N GLU A 199 9.19 -14.63 -11.32
CA GLU A 199 8.84 -15.36 -12.53
C GLU A 199 8.84 -14.38 -13.72
N PRO A 200 9.90 -14.36 -14.55
CA PRO A 200 9.99 -13.44 -15.67
C PRO A 200 9.24 -13.99 -16.89
N LEU A 201 8.30 -13.21 -17.43
CA LEU A 201 7.54 -13.52 -18.64
C LEU A 201 7.78 -12.46 -19.71
N HIS A 202 8.53 -12.84 -20.74
CA HIS A 202 8.90 -11.95 -21.84
C HIS A 202 7.80 -11.95 -22.92
N GLU A 203 6.64 -11.38 -22.59
CA GLU A 203 5.46 -11.37 -23.47
C GLU A 203 4.71 -10.03 -23.42
N ARG A 204 3.94 -9.76 -24.49
CA ARG A 204 3.02 -8.62 -24.55
C ARG A 204 1.65 -9.05 -24.01
N ILE A 205 1.04 -8.17 -23.22
CA ILE A 205 -0.37 -8.33 -22.82
C ILE A 205 -1.26 -7.92 -24.00
N GLU A 206 -2.02 -8.88 -24.55
CA GLU A 206 -2.90 -8.66 -25.70
C GLU A 206 -4.39 -8.50 -25.33
N GLY A 207 -4.79 -8.92 -24.13
CA GLY A 207 -6.20 -8.89 -23.73
C GLY A 207 -6.47 -9.32 -22.29
N ALA A 208 -7.72 -9.13 -21.85
CA ALA A 208 -8.12 -9.36 -20.47
C ALA A 208 -8.08 -10.84 -20.07
N ASP A 209 -8.26 -11.77 -21.01
CA ASP A 209 -8.19 -13.21 -20.73
C ASP A 209 -6.78 -13.63 -20.33
N ARG A 210 -5.75 -13.16 -21.04
CA ARG A 210 -4.37 -13.45 -20.68
C ARG A 210 -3.99 -12.85 -19.32
N VAL A 211 -4.43 -11.62 -19.03
CA VAL A 211 -4.26 -11.02 -17.70
C VAL A 211 -4.94 -11.87 -16.63
N ALA A 212 -6.13 -12.41 -16.90
CA ALA A 212 -6.86 -13.24 -15.95
C ALA A 212 -6.13 -14.58 -15.68
N GLU A 213 -5.59 -15.23 -16.70
CA GLU A 213 -4.75 -16.43 -16.53
C GLU A 213 -3.54 -16.13 -15.63
N LEU A 214 -2.83 -15.03 -15.93
CA LEU A 214 -1.65 -14.59 -15.19
C LEU A 214 -1.96 -14.14 -13.76
N ALA A 215 -3.21 -13.75 -13.47
CA ALA A 215 -3.61 -13.27 -12.16
C ALA A 215 -4.31 -14.35 -11.32
N ALA A 216 -4.58 -15.55 -11.85
CA ALA A 216 -5.41 -16.55 -11.16
C ALA A 216 -4.93 -16.92 -9.74
N ASP A 217 -3.61 -16.92 -9.53
CA ASP A 217 -2.94 -17.30 -8.29
C ASP A 217 -2.17 -16.14 -7.64
N VAL A 218 -2.53 -14.88 -7.92
CA VAL A 218 -1.92 -13.70 -7.28
C VAL A 218 -2.88 -13.00 -6.33
N ASP A 219 -2.34 -12.17 -5.45
CA ASP A 219 -3.10 -11.44 -4.43
C ASP A 219 -3.40 -10.00 -4.85
N VAL A 220 -2.51 -9.39 -5.65
CA VAL A 220 -2.66 -8.04 -6.21
C VAL A 220 -2.05 -7.99 -7.60
N VAL A 221 -2.69 -7.24 -8.50
CA VAL A 221 -2.15 -6.86 -9.81
C VAL A 221 -1.67 -5.42 -9.77
N VAL A 222 -0.45 -5.19 -10.26
CA VAL A 222 0.11 -3.85 -10.47
C VAL A 222 0.28 -3.61 -11.96
N CYS A 223 -0.36 -2.57 -12.49
CA CYS A 223 -0.20 -2.16 -13.89
C CYS A 223 0.71 -0.94 -13.98
N ALA A 224 1.91 -1.13 -14.51
CA ALA A 224 2.89 -0.10 -14.81
C ALA A 224 3.17 0.03 -16.32
N ILE A 225 2.26 -0.51 -17.15
CA ILE A 225 2.27 -0.36 -18.62
C ILE A 225 1.64 0.98 -18.99
N ASP A 226 2.32 1.74 -19.86
CA ASP A 226 1.88 3.05 -20.35
C ASP A 226 1.36 3.03 -21.80
N THR A 227 1.59 1.96 -22.56
CA THR A 227 1.14 1.81 -23.96
C THR A 227 0.70 0.37 -24.26
N PRO A 228 -0.47 0.15 -24.89
CA PRO A 228 -1.43 1.16 -25.38
C PRO A 228 -2.23 1.85 -24.26
N SER A 229 -2.85 2.99 -24.55
CA SER A 229 -3.52 3.84 -23.55
C SER A 229 -4.71 3.18 -22.84
N ASP A 230 -5.31 2.18 -23.47
CA ASP A 230 -6.44 1.41 -22.96
C ASP A 230 -6.03 0.16 -22.16
N VAL A 231 -4.73 -0.14 -22.03
CA VAL A 231 -4.25 -1.33 -21.31
C VAL A 231 -4.77 -1.40 -19.87
N GLN A 232 -4.94 -0.25 -19.21
CA GLN A 232 -5.47 -0.18 -17.85
C GLN A 232 -6.94 -0.62 -17.77
N LEU A 233 -7.74 -0.43 -18.83
CA LEU A 233 -9.11 -0.93 -18.91
C LEU A 233 -9.13 -2.45 -19.09
N THR A 234 -8.25 -2.96 -19.96
CA THR A 234 -8.05 -4.40 -20.18
C THR A 234 -7.67 -5.12 -18.88
N VAL A 235 -6.71 -4.56 -18.14
CA VAL A 235 -6.31 -5.11 -16.83
C VAL A 235 -7.43 -4.99 -15.81
N ASN A 236 -8.13 -3.85 -15.75
CA ASN A 236 -9.28 -3.67 -14.86
C ASN A 236 -10.37 -4.71 -15.11
N GLN A 237 -10.68 -5.03 -16.37
CA GLN A 237 -11.67 -6.05 -16.70
C GLN A 237 -11.29 -7.43 -16.13
N ALA A 238 -10.02 -7.83 -16.26
CA ALA A 238 -9.52 -9.08 -15.70
C ALA A 238 -9.58 -9.09 -14.16
N CYS A 239 -9.11 -8.02 -13.53
CA CYS A 239 -9.13 -7.84 -12.07
C CYS A 239 -10.55 -7.88 -11.50
N MET A 240 -11.52 -7.24 -12.18
CA MET A 240 -12.92 -7.25 -11.78
C MET A 240 -13.53 -8.66 -11.88
N ARG A 241 -13.20 -9.43 -12.93
CA ARG A 241 -13.65 -10.83 -13.08
C ARG A 241 -13.12 -11.73 -11.97
N LEU A 242 -11.85 -11.58 -11.60
CA LEU A 242 -11.19 -12.43 -10.60
C LEU A 242 -11.33 -11.93 -9.16
N ARG A 243 -11.89 -10.73 -8.99
CA ARG A 243 -11.94 -10.01 -7.71
C ARG A 243 -10.56 -9.80 -7.08
N ILE A 244 -9.58 -9.43 -7.89
CA ILE A 244 -8.21 -9.14 -7.46
C ILE A 244 -7.99 -7.63 -7.49
N PRO A 245 -7.44 -7.02 -6.42
CA PRO A 245 -7.11 -5.60 -6.43
C PRO A 245 -6.16 -5.22 -7.56
N LEU A 246 -6.40 -4.03 -8.11
CA LEU A 246 -5.54 -3.41 -9.13
C LEU A 246 -4.91 -2.15 -8.53
N VAL A 247 -3.59 -2.00 -8.65
CA VAL A 247 -2.88 -0.74 -8.39
C VAL A 247 -2.22 -0.27 -9.69
N THR A 248 -2.34 1.01 -10.02
CA THR A 248 -1.76 1.57 -11.24
C THR A 248 -1.47 3.05 -11.05
N GLY A 249 -0.66 3.62 -11.95
CA GLY A 249 -0.26 5.01 -11.87
C GLY A 249 0.54 5.43 -13.08
N GLY A 250 0.91 6.70 -13.11
CA GLY A 250 1.63 7.27 -14.23
C GLY A 250 2.10 8.69 -13.97
N LEU A 251 2.74 9.23 -14.99
CA LEU A 251 3.13 10.63 -15.10
C LEU A 251 2.44 11.21 -16.32
N GLN A 252 1.62 12.23 -16.11
CA GLN A 252 1.03 13.01 -17.18
C GLN A 252 1.50 14.45 -17.06
N GLN A 253 2.20 14.93 -18.08
CA GLN A 253 2.82 16.26 -18.08
C GLN A 253 3.75 16.45 -16.85
N SER A 254 3.35 17.27 -15.89
CA SER A 254 4.05 17.54 -14.63
C SER A 254 3.37 16.93 -13.41
N THR A 255 2.38 16.05 -13.60
CA THR A 255 1.59 15.48 -12.50
C THR A 255 1.80 13.97 -12.41
N LEU A 256 2.33 13.54 -11.27
CA LEU A 256 2.30 12.14 -10.88
C LEU A 256 0.91 11.81 -10.35
N TYR A 257 0.43 10.62 -10.68
CA TYR A 257 -0.78 10.11 -10.07
C TYR A 257 -0.71 8.60 -9.92
N TYR A 258 -1.39 8.09 -8.90
CA TYR A 258 -1.68 6.68 -8.76
C TYR A 258 -3.10 6.50 -8.24
N TRP A 259 -3.65 5.32 -8.47
CA TRP A 259 -4.97 4.93 -8.02
C TRP A 259 -5.05 3.41 -7.92
N SER A 260 -6.06 2.91 -7.22
CA SER A 260 -6.33 1.50 -7.09
C SER A 260 -7.82 1.19 -7.25
N VAL A 261 -8.12 -0.10 -7.46
CA VAL A 261 -9.49 -0.63 -7.50
C VAL A 261 -9.53 -1.85 -6.61
N GLN A 262 -10.55 -1.89 -5.76
CA GLN A 262 -10.90 -3.05 -4.95
C GLN A 262 -12.23 -3.64 -5.43
N PRO A 263 -12.20 -4.72 -6.25
CA PRO A 263 -13.41 -5.27 -6.85
C PRO A 263 -14.50 -5.64 -5.84
N GLY A 264 -15.72 -5.17 -6.11
CA GLY A 264 -16.90 -5.39 -5.26
C GLY A 264 -16.97 -4.48 -4.03
N VAL A 265 -15.95 -3.64 -3.79
CA VAL A 265 -15.97 -2.60 -2.74
C VAL A 265 -15.92 -1.23 -3.40
N SER A 266 -14.83 -0.89 -4.08
CA SER A 266 -14.66 0.41 -4.72
C SER A 266 -15.24 0.45 -6.14
N PRO A 267 -15.62 1.64 -6.66
CA PRO A 267 -15.79 1.86 -8.10
C PRO A 267 -14.55 1.43 -8.89
N CYS A 268 -14.77 0.85 -10.08
CA CYS A 268 -13.69 0.39 -10.95
C CYS A 268 -13.26 1.45 -11.97
N ARG A 269 -12.22 1.16 -12.77
CA ARG A 269 -11.72 2.08 -13.81
C ARG A 269 -12.77 2.41 -14.89
N GLN A 270 -13.63 1.45 -15.24
CA GLN A 270 -14.72 1.67 -16.20
C GLN A 270 -15.74 2.70 -15.68
N CYS A 271 -15.97 2.81 -14.37
CA CYS A 271 -16.86 3.85 -13.84
C CYS A 271 -16.35 5.24 -14.16
N LEU A 272 -15.04 5.47 -14.00
CA LEU A 272 -14.40 6.73 -14.32
C LEU A 272 -14.48 7.07 -15.82
N GLU A 273 -14.30 6.08 -16.70
CA GLU A 273 -14.48 6.32 -18.15
C GLU A 273 -15.91 6.62 -18.54
N LEU A 274 -16.90 6.00 -17.88
CA LEU A 274 -18.31 6.32 -18.09
C LEU A 274 -18.64 7.75 -17.63
N HIS A 275 -18.14 8.17 -16.45
CA HIS A 275 -18.30 9.57 -16.00
C HIS A 275 -17.65 10.56 -16.98
N ARG A 276 -16.44 10.28 -17.46
CA ARG A 276 -15.77 11.13 -18.48
C ARG A 276 -16.56 11.20 -19.78
N ARG A 277 -17.14 10.08 -20.22
CA ARG A 277 -18.02 10.05 -21.39
C ARG A 277 -19.24 10.95 -21.17
N ASP A 278 -19.85 10.86 -20.00
CA ASP A 278 -21.04 11.64 -19.65
C ASP A 278 -20.73 13.15 -19.52
N GLU A 279 -19.58 13.52 -18.96
CA GLU A 279 -19.08 14.91 -18.93
C GLU A 279 -18.84 15.49 -20.33
N LEU A 280 -18.44 14.63 -21.27
CA LEU A 280 -18.19 14.99 -22.67
C LEU A 280 -19.46 14.88 -23.53
N ALA A 281 -20.60 14.49 -22.96
CA ALA A 281 -21.86 14.42 -23.68
C ALA A 281 -22.24 15.80 -24.25
N GLY A 282 -22.66 15.83 -25.51
CA GLY A 282 -22.91 17.07 -26.25
C GLY A 282 -21.68 17.71 -26.89
N SER A 283 -20.47 17.15 -26.67
CA SER A 283 -19.23 17.57 -27.35
C SER A 283 -18.84 16.63 -28.51
N GLU A 284 -19.72 15.70 -28.93
CA GLU A 284 -19.40 14.65 -29.90
C GLU A 284 -18.97 15.23 -31.24
N ALA A 285 -19.65 16.28 -31.71
CA ALA A 285 -19.32 16.95 -32.96
C ALA A 285 -17.92 17.60 -32.93
N VAL A 286 -17.47 18.05 -31.75
CA VAL A 286 -16.14 18.63 -31.53
C VAL A 286 -15.08 17.53 -31.44
N LEU A 287 -15.35 16.47 -30.69
CA LEU A 287 -14.43 15.33 -30.53
C LEU A 287 -14.26 14.51 -31.82
N ALA A 288 -15.25 14.56 -32.72
CA ALA A 288 -15.15 13.95 -34.05
C ALA A 288 -14.23 14.71 -35.02
N GLN A 289 -13.84 15.95 -34.69
CA GLN A 289 -12.92 16.71 -35.53
C GLN A 289 -11.49 16.15 -35.40
N PRO A 290 -10.66 16.24 -36.46
CA PRO A 290 -9.24 15.97 -36.33
C PRO A 290 -8.62 16.81 -35.21
N PRO A 291 -7.72 16.25 -34.39
CA PRO A 291 -7.10 17.00 -33.31
C PRO A 291 -6.38 18.21 -33.89
N LEU A 292 -6.74 19.40 -33.40
CA LEU A 292 -6.11 20.67 -33.80
C LEU A 292 -4.60 20.65 -33.54
N LEU A 293 -4.19 19.98 -32.46
CA LEU A 293 -2.81 19.81 -32.06
C LEU A 293 -2.55 18.34 -31.76
N LEU A 294 -1.57 17.74 -32.44
CA LEU A 294 -1.01 16.47 -32.05
C LEU A 294 0.05 16.73 -30.98
N ALA A 295 -0.25 16.37 -29.73
CA ALA A 295 0.75 16.41 -28.69
C ALA A 295 1.85 15.39 -29.01
N SER A 296 3.11 15.83 -29.07
CA SER A 296 4.22 14.89 -29.14
C SER A 296 4.28 14.08 -27.84
N THR A 297 4.39 12.76 -27.98
CA THR A 297 4.58 11.85 -26.84
C THR A 297 6.01 11.99 -26.34
N VAL A 298 6.24 12.95 -25.45
CA VAL A 298 7.54 13.15 -24.80
C VAL A 298 7.52 12.47 -23.44
N ASN A 299 8.37 11.46 -23.25
CA ASN A 299 8.59 10.85 -21.95
C ASN A 299 9.39 11.83 -21.07
N ARG A 300 8.71 12.47 -20.11
CA ARG A 300 9.29 13.43 -19.16
C ARG A 300 9.76 12.79 -17.85
N ALA A 301 9.79 11.46 -17.78
CA ALA A 301 10.14 10.76 -16.56
C ALA A 301 11.66 10.79 -16.30
N THR A 302 12.04 11.21 -15.09
CA THR A 302 13.40 11.11 -14.55
C THR A 302 13.42 10.11 -13.40
N GLY A 303 14.60 9.58 -13.04
CA GLY A 303 14.76 8.60 -11.98
C GLY A 303 14.12 9.00 -10.65
N ALA A 304 14.29 10.25 -10.21
CA ALA A 304 13.70 10.74 -8.94
C ALA A 304 12.16 10.74 -8.98
N VAL A 305 11.57 11.22 -10.07
CA VAL A 305 10.11 11.28 -10.28
C VAL A 305 9.52 9.87 -10.34
N VAL A 306 10.20 8.95 -11.02
CA VAL A 306 9.80 7.55 -11.11
C VAL A 306 9.87 6.85 -9.76
N GLN A 307 10.92 7.09 -8.97
CA GLN A 307 11.04 6.50 -7.63
C GLN A 307 9.98 7.04 -6.68
N LEU A 308 9.61 8.32 -6.77
CA LEU A 308 8.49 8.87 -6.00
C LEU A 308 7.18 8.15 -6.32
N LEU A 309 6.84 8.03 -7.61
CA LEU A 309 5.66 7.29 -8.07
C LEU A 309 5.69 5.82 -7.62
N ALA A 310 6.83 5.15 -7.82
CA ALA A 310 7.00 3.75 -7.46
C ALA A 310 6.82 3.52 -5.95
N GLY A 311 7.37 4.40 -5.10
CA GLY A 311 7.19 4.32 -3.65
C GLY A 311 5.73 4.49 -3.24
N GLN A 312 5.01 5.45 -3.82
CA GLN A 312 3.59 5.66 -3.55
C GLN A 312 2.73 4.45 -3.96
N MET A 313 2.96 3.91 -5.16
CA MET A 313 2.27 2.72 -5.63
C MET A 313 2.60 1.49 -4.79
N ALA A 314 3.87 1.31 -4.39
CA ALA A 314 4.28 0.18 -3.56
C ALA A 314 3.65 0.26 -2.16
N LEU A 315 3.53 1.45 -1.56
CA LEU A 315 2.80 1.64 -0.29
C LEU A 315 1.34 1.22 -0.41
N GLU A 316 0.68 1.57 -1.51
CA GLU A 316 -0.70 1.12 -1.78
C GLU A 316 -0.79 -0.40 -1.94
N VAL A 317 0.16 -1.02 -2.64
CA VAL A 317 0.24 -2.50 -2.73
C VAL A 317 0.42 -3.12 -1.35
N MET A 318 1.30 -2.57 -0.51
CA MET A 318 1.52 -3.09 0.85
C MET A 318 0.27 -2.99 1.73
N ARG A 319 -0.60 -1.98 1.54
CA ARG A 319 -1.91 -1.90 2.22
C ARG A 319 -2.79 -3.09 1.87
N TYR A 320 -2.86 -3.44 0.58
CA TYR A 320 -3.61 -4.61 0.13
C TYR A 320 -3.03 -5.94 0.66
N LEU A 321 -1.70 -6.09 0.61
CA LEU A 321 -1.03 -7.34 1.01
C LEU A 321 -1.03 -7.53 2.53
N GLY A 322 -0.56 -6.50 3.25
CA GLY A 322 -0.36 -6.54 4.69
C GLY A 322 -1.65 -6.35 5.49
N ARG A 323 -2.69 -5.75 4.90
CA ARG A 323 -3.97 -5.42 5.55
C ARG A 323 -3.83 -4.60 6.84
N HIS A 324 -2.72 -3.89 6.97
CA HIS A 324 -2.39 -3.11 8.16
C HIS A 324 -3.10 -1.76 8.19
N ASP A 325 -3.55 -1.26 7.04
CA ASP A 325 -4.25 0.00 6.89
C ASP A 325 -5.14 -0.06 5.63
N GLU A 326 -6.15 0.80 5.55
CA GLU A 326 -7.07 0.82 4.42
C GLU A 326 -6.38 1.33 3.14
N PRO A 327 -6.72 0.80 1.95
CA PRO A 327 -6.25 1.34 0.69
C PRO A 327 -6.73 2.78 0.48
N VAL A 328 -5.81 3.72 0.28
CA VAL A 328 -6.13 5.16 0.22
C VAL A 328 -6.40 5.64 -1.20
N ALA A 329 -6.03 4.85 -2.20
CA ALA A 329 -6.17 5.18 -3.61
C ALA A 329 -7.33 4.40 -4.27
N ALA A 330 -8.09 3.61 -3.50
CA ALA A 330 -9.24 2.88 -3.99
C ALA A 330 -10.29 3.86 -4.54
N ALA A 331 -10.56 3.75 -5.84
CA ALA A 331 -11.40 4.68 -6.59
C ALA A 331 -11.04 6.17 -6.40
N THR A 332 -9.77 6.47 -6.18
CA THR A 332 -9.30 7.83 -5.91
C THR A 332 -7.96 8.07 -6.58
N TYR A 333 -7.87 9.11 -7.42
CA TYR A 333 -6.58 9.60 -7.86
C TYR A 333 -5.88 10.25 -6.69
N GLN A 334 -4.70 9.75 -6.35
CA GLN A 334 -3.75 10.41 -5.47
C GLN A 334 -2.70 11.05 -6.37
N TRP A 335 -2.54 12.37 -6.31
CA TRP A 335 -1.67 13.09 -7.26
C TRP A 335 -0.67 14.03 -6.58
N VAL A 336 0.43 14.27 -7.28
CA VAL A 336 1.50 15.22 -6.90
C VAL A 336 1.84 16.07 -8.11
N ALA A 337 1.65 17.39 -8.01
CA ALA A 337 1.98 18.35 -9.06
C ALA A 337 3.44 18.80 -8.92
N LEU A 338 4.32 18.20 -9.74
CA LEU A 338 5.77 18.39 -9.67
C LEU A 338 6.22 19.82 -10.00
N ALA A 339 5.49 20.50 -10.87
CA ALA A 339 5.80 21.87 -11.29
C ALA A 339 5.16 22.95 -10.38
N ASP A 340 4.20 22.57 -9.54
CA ASP A 340 3.39 23.48 -8.74
C ASP A 340 3.68 23.30 -7.25
N GLY A 341 4.96 23.48 -6.90
CA GLY A 341 5.45 23.43 -5.52
C GLY A 341 5.31 22.07 -4.85
N MET A 342 5.22 20.96 -5.62
CA MET A 342 4.95 19.61 -5.11
C MET A 342 3.62 19.52 -4.35
N SER A 343 2.63 20.34 -4.73
CA SER A 343 1.30 20.24 -4.15
C SER A 343 0.71 18.84 -4.38
N THR A 344 -0.08 18.39 -3.41
CA THR A 344 -0.70 17.06 -3.44
C THR A 344 -2.21 17.20 -3.35
N GLY A 345 -2.92 16.22 -3.87
CA GLY A 345 -4.37 16.18 -3.73
C GLY A 345 -4.94 14.81 -4.04
N ARG A 346 -6.25 14.74 -3.83
CA ARG A 346 -7.05 13.54 -4.05
C ARG A 346 -8.29 13.87 -4.86
N ASP A 347 -8.62 13.02 -5.81
CA ASP A 347 -9.80 13.15 -6.66
C ASP A 347 -10.54 11.80 -6.74
N PRO A 348 -11.54 11.58 -5.86
CA PRO A 348 -12.33 10.35 -5.83
C PRO A 348 -13.36 10.31 -6.96
N TRP A 349 -13.63 9.13 -7.51
CA TRP A 349 -14.74 8.92 -8.43
C TRP A 349 -15.76 7.93 -7.86
N THR A 350 -17.00 8.05 -8.32
CA THR A 350 -18.13 7.26 -7.81
C THR A 350 -18.49 6.11 -8.74
N ARG A 351 -19.31 5.18 -8.23
CA ARG A 351 -19.83 4.08 -9.03
C ARG A 351 -20.81 4.63 -10.06
N HIS A 352 -20.56 4.32 -11.33
CA HIS A 352 -21.46 4.67 -12.42
C HIS A 352 -22.58 3.63 -12.56
N ALA A 353 -23.83 4.07 -12.78
CA ALA A 353 -25.01 3.20 -12.85
C ALA A 353 -24.93 2.17 -13.99
N GLU A 354 -24.36 2.57 -15.13
CA GLU A 354 -24.21 1.70 -16.32
C GLU A 354 -22.98 0.77 -16.26
N CYS A 355 -22.26 0.71 -15.15
CA CYS A 355 -21.04 -0.08 -15.09
C CYS A 355 -21.33 -1.58 -14.89
N GLY A 356 -21.39 -2.32 -16.00
CA GLY A 356 -21.61 -3.77 -15.99
C GLY A 356 -20.53 -4.57 -15.24
N LEU A 357 -19.28 -4.10 -15.20
CA LEU A 357 -18.21 -4.76 -14.43
C LEU A 357 -18.44 -4.69 -12.92
N CYS A 358 -18.84 -3.51 -12.43
CA CYS A 358 -19.16 -3.33 -11.01
C CYS A 358 -20.43 -4.10 -10.62
N ALA A 359 -21.45 -4.09 -11.48
CA ALA A 359 -22.66 -4.88 -11.24
C ALA A 359 -22.33 -6.38 -11.10
N ALA A 360 -21.58 -6.94 -12.06
CA ALA A 360 -21.18 -8.35 -12.02
C ALA A 360 -20.30 -8.70 -10.81
N ALA A 361 -19.40 -7.79 -10.40
CA ALA A 361 -18.53 -8.02 -9.24
C ALA A 361 -19.29 -7.99 -7.90
N LEU A 362 -20.44 -7.32 -7.82
CA LEU A 362 -21.30 -7.36 -6.63
C LEU A 362 -22.08 -8.67 -6.53
N ASP A 363 -22.55 -9.19 -7.67
CA ASP A 363 -23.35 -10.41 -7.74
C ASP A 363 -22.51 -11.70 -7.53
N ALA A 364 -21.20 -11.64 -7.77
CA ALA A 364 -20.31 -12.77 -7.56
C ALA A 364 -20.20 -13.15 -6.06
N ARG A 365 -20.51 -14.42 -5.71
CA ARG A 365 -20.37 -14.94 -4.33
C ARG A 365 -18.96 -14.67 -3.77
N ALA A 366 -18.90 -14.26 -2.50
CA ALA A 366 -17.66 -13.92 -1.81
C ALA A 366 -16.73 -15.15 -1.71
N GLY A 367 -15.77 -15.28 -2.64
CA GLY A 367 -14.76 -16.35 -2.63
C GLY A 367 -13.40 -15.95 -2.06
N ARG A 368 -13.11 -14.65 -1.99
CA ARG A 368 -11.89 -14.08 -1.37
C ARG A 368 -12.27 -13.03 -0.34
N GLU A 369 -11.66 -13.08 0.83
CA GLU A 369 -11.73 -11.98 1.80
C GLU A 369 -11.08 -10.73 1.22
N LEU A 370 -11.81 -9.62 1.19
CA LEU A 370 -11.34 -8.33 0.70
C LEU A 370 -10.88 -7.46 1.88
N VAL A 371 -9.91 -6.57 1.63
CA VAL A 371 -9.36 -5.66 2.65
C VAL A 371 -10.43 -4.65 3.06
N GLY A 372 -10.76 -4.51 4.35
CA GLY A 372 -11.82 -3.58 4.78
C GLY A 372 -13.25 -4.02 4.45
N ALA A 373 -13.50 -5.32 4.18
CA ALA A 373 -14.86 -5.86 4.05
C ALA A 373 -15.57 -6.12 5.40
N ALA A 374 -15.08 -5.53 6.50
CA ALA A 374 -15.83 -5.44 7.73
C ALA A 374 -16.85 -4.30 7.59
N GLY A 375 -18.12 -4.62 7.84
CA GLY A 375 -19.26 -3.72 7.65
C GLY A 375 -19.33 -2.56 8.62
#